data_AF-A0A2V6D502-F1
#
_entry.id   AF-A0A2V6D502-F1
#
_cell.length_a   1.000
_cell.length_b   1.000
_cell.length_c   1.000
_cell.angle_alpha   90.00
_cell.angle_beta   90.00
_cell.angle_gamma   90.00
#
_symmetry.space_group_name_H-M   'P 1'
#
loop_
_entity.id
_entity.type
_entity.pdbx_description
1 polymer ?
#
loop_
_entity_poly.entity_id
_entity_poly.type
_entity_poly.pdbx_seq_one_letter_code
_entity_poly.pdbx_strand_id
1 'polypeptide(L)'
;MINIAIILTLLVAPYFIAWVFHLNAITGGRIGICAVFLFAAIGHFFKTEQMMQMLPSRVPARRPLIYISGVVEVLFAIAVLAMPSPFHVGLCIIGYRRLSFQHLRCP
;
A
#
# COMPACT_ATOMS: atom_id res chain seq x y z
N MET A 1 -3.67 13.07 -11.70
CA MET A 1 -3.48 12.17 -12.86
C MET A 1 -2.10 11.50 -12.84
N ILE A 2 -1.01 12.23 -12.54
CA ILE A 2 0.35 11.68 -12.43
C ILE A 2 0.49 10.48 -11.46
N ASN A 3 -0.09 10.54 -10.25
CA ASN A 3 0.04 9.43 -9.28
C ASN A 3 -0.54 8.10 -9.80
N ILE A 4 -1.64 8.15 -10.57
CA ILE A 4 -2.27 6.95 -11.14
C ILE A 4 -1.36 6.34 -12.19
N ALA A 5 -0.72 7.17 -13.02
CA ALA A 5 0.26 6.71 -14.01
C ALA A 5 1.46 6.03 -13.33
N ILE A 6 2.00 6.62 -12.25
CA ILE A 6 3.13 6.05 -11.50
C ILE A 6 2.79 4.65 -10.96
N ILE A 7 1.60 4.48 -10.37
CA ILE A 7 1.15 3.19 -9.82
C ILE A 7 1.00 2.14 -10.93
N LEU A 8 0.39 2.51 -12.06
CA LEU A 8 0.26 1.61 -13.20
C LEU A 8 1.62 1.18 -13.75
N THR A 9 2.55 2.12 -13.88
CA THR A 9 3.92 1.81 -14.32
C THR A 9 4.62 0.88 -13.33
N LEU A 10 4.52 1.13 -12.02
CA LEU A 10 5.11 0.27 -10.99
C LEU A 10 4.56 -1.17 -11.01
N LEU A 11 3.29 -1.34 -11.38
CA LEU A 11 2.65 -2.65 -11.43
C LEU A 11 2.99 -3.40 -12.72
N VAL A 12 2.97 -2.71 -13.87
CA VAL A 12 3.13 -3.32 -15.19
C VAL A 12 4.60 -3.53 -15.55
N ALA A 13 5.51 -2.62 -15.17
CA ALA A 13 6.92 -2.70 -15.52
C ALA A 13 7.63 -3.99 -15.03
N PRO A 14 7.56 -4.40 -13.76
CA PRO A 14 8.23 -5.62 -13.29
C PRO A 14 7.58 -6.90 -13.84
N TYR A 15 6.28 -6.87 -14.13
CA TYR A 15 5.61 -7.97 -14.83
C TYR A 15 6.11 -8.08 -16.28
N PHE A 16 6.19 -6.96 -17.00
CA PHE A 16 6.66 -6.92 -18.38
C PHE A 16 8.13 -7.33 -18.49
N ILE A 17 8.99 -6.88 -17.56
CA ILE A 17 10.39 -7.31 -17.46
C ILE A 17 10.45 -8.82 -17.21
N ALA A 18 9.69 -9.36 -16.24
CA ALA A 18 9.69 -10.79 -15.98
C ALA A 18 9.23 -11.61 -17.21
N TRP A 19 8.26 -11.08 -17.97
CA TRP A 19 7.79 -11.69 -19.21
C TRP A 19 8.85 -11.68 -20.32
N VAL A 20 9.54 -10.56 -20.54
CA VAL A 20 10.60 -10.43 -21.58
C VAL A 20 11.81 -11.31 -21.27
N PHE A 21 12.21 -11.42 -20.01
CA PHE A 21 13.38 -12.21 -19.59
C PHE A 21 13.06 -13.69 -19.31
N HIS A 22 11.84 -14.17 -19.63
CA HIS A 22 11.36 -15.52 -19.31
C HIS A 22 11.54 -15.91 -17.82
N LEU A 23 11.52 -14.92 -16.93
CA LEU A 23 11.59 -15.12 -15.50
C LEU A 23 10.21 -15.54 -14.98
N ASN A 24 10.17 -16.01 -13.73
CA ASN A 24 8.91 -16.35 -13.10
C ASN A 24 8.01 -15.11 -12.96
N ALA A 25 6.97 -15.02 -13.78
CA ALA A 25 6.02 -13.90 -13.82
C ALA A 25 5.34 -13.66 -12.46
N ILE A 26 5.20 -14.72 -11.64
CA ILE A 26 4.68 -14.63 -10.28
C ILE A 26 5.62 -13.78 -9.41
N THR A 27 6.93 -13.98 -9.53
CA THR A 27 7.93 -13.18 -8.79
C THR A 27 7.94 -11.72 -9.26
N GLY A 28 7.82 -11.48 -10.58
CA GLY A 28 7.69 -10.12 -11.13
C GLY A 28 6.45 -9.39 -10.60
N GLY A 29 5.30 -10.06 -10.54
CA GLY A 29 4.07 -9.52 -9.97
C GLY A 29 4.21 -9.21 -8.47
N ARG A 30 4.87 -10.08 -7.69
CA ARG A 30 5.13 -9.86 -6.25
C ARG A 30 6.01 -8.62 -6.01
N ILE A 31 7.04 -8.41 -6.83
CA ILE A 31 7.88 -7.22 -6.77
C ILE A 31 7.07 -5.97 -7.12
N GLY A 32 6.21 -6.03 -8.14
CA GLY A 32 5.32 -4.91 -8.49
C GLY A 32 4.36 -4.52 -7.35
N ILE A 33 3.73 -5.51 -6.70
CA ILE A 33 2.86 -5.26 -5.54
C ILE A 33 3.66 -4.65 -4.39
N CYS A 34 4.85 -5.17 -4.09
CA CYS A 34 5.75 -4.63 -3.06
C CYS A 34 6.10 -3.15 -3.35
N ALA A 35 6.46 -2.84 -4.59
CA ALA A 35 6.77 -1.48 -5.01
C ALA A 35 5.57 -0.53 -4.84
N VAL A 36 4.36 -0.98 -5.16
CA VAL A 36 3.12 -0.19 -4.98
C VAL A 36 2.87 0.10 -3.49
N PHE A 37 3.09 -0.87 -2.59
CA PHE A 37 2.96 -0.65 -1.15
C PHE A 37 4.00 0.34 -0.61
N LEU A 38 5.25 0.26 -1.08
CA LEU A 38 6.28 1.25 -0.72
C LEU A 38 5.93 2.65 -1.22
N PHE A 39 5.42 2.76 -2.44
CA PHE A 39 4.95 4.04 -2.98
C PHE A 39 3.78 4.62 -2.17
N ALA A 40 2.84 3.77 -1.76
CA ALA A 40 1.73 4.18 -0.89
C ALA A 40 2.23 4.66 0.48
N ALA A 41 3.18 3.94 1.09
CA ALA A 41 3.79 4.32 2.35
C ALA A 41 4.47 5.69 2.26
N ILE A 42 5.29 5.93 1.23
CA ILE A 42 5.91 7.23 0.95
C ILE A 42 4.84 8.32 0.80
N GLY A 43 3.72 7.99 0.17
CA GLY A 43 2.56 8.88 0.07
C GLY A 43 2.05 9.36 1.43
N HIS A 44 1.95 8.48 2.44
CA HIS A 44 1.51 8.87 3.79
C HIS A 44 2.47 9.85 4.47
N PHE A 45 3.78 9.73 4.25
CA PHE A 45 4.79 10.62 4.84
C PHE A 45 4.90 11.97 4.10
N PHE A 46 4.83 11.97 2.76
CA PHE A 46 4.99 13.20 1.96
C PHE A 46 3.69 13.98 1.77
N LYS A 47 2.54 13.31 1.78
CA LYS A 47 1.21 13.89 1.53
C LYS A 47 0.34 13.91 2.79
N THR A 48 0.95 13.83 3.97
CA THR A 48 0.24 13.80 5.26
C THR A 48 -0.77 14.93 5.38
N GLU A 49 -0.40 16.14 4.99
CA GLU A 49 -1.27 17.32 5.08
C GLU A 49 -2.49 17.23 4.15
N GLN A 50 -2.30 16.72 2.92
CA GLN A 50 -3.40 16.49 1.98
C GLN A 50 -4.34 15.38 2.46
N MET A 51 -3.80 14.33 3.08
CA MET A 51 -4.59 13.22 3.65
C MET A 51 -5.36 13.65 4.90
N MET A 52 -4.80 14.55 5.71
CA MET A 52 -5.51 15.12 6.86
C MET A 52 -6.74 15.95 6.46
N GLN A 53 -6.69 16.62 5.32
CA GLN A 53 -7.83 17.38 4.78
C GLN A 53 -8.98 16.46 4.33
N MET A 54 -8.71 15.19 4.03
CA MET A 54 -9.72 14.19 3.69
C MET A 54 -10.33 13.52 4.93
N LEU A 55 -9.73 13.70 6.11
CA LEU A 55 -10.23 13.15 7.36
C LEU A 55 -11.18 14.14 8.05
N PRO A 56 -12.38 13.70 8.47
CA PRO A 56 -13.36 14.57 9.12
C PRO A 56 -12.81 15.17 10.41
N SER A 57 -13.35 16.33 10.80
CA SER A 57 -12.79 17.12 11.90
C SER A 57 -12.77 16.39 13.26
N ARG A 58 -13.60 15.37 13.39
CA ARG A 58 -13.87 14.58 14.61
C ARG A 58 -12.76 13.60 15.02
N VAL A 59 -11.80 13.33 14.14
CA VAL A 59 -10.74 12.35 14.43
C VAL A 59 -9.63 13.01 15.27
N PRO A 60 -9.42 12.58 16.54
CA PRO A 60 -8.29 13.05 17.32
C PRO A 60 -6.99 12.50 16.74
N ALA A 61 -5.92 13.30 16.75
CA ALA A 61 -4.57 12.87 16.38
C ALA A 61 -4.44 12.31 14.93
N ARG A 62 -4.91 13.06 13.92
CA ARG A 62 -4.84 12.66 12.49
C ARG A 62 -3.43 12.47 11.95
N ARG A 63 -2.47 13.30 12.37
CA ARG A 63 -1.06 13.15 11.99
C ARG A 63 -0.49 11.79 12.38
N PRO A 64 -0.43 11.41 13.67
CA PRO A 64 0.17 10.14 14.06
C PRO A 64 -0.54 8.93 13.43
N LEU A 65 -1.86 8.98 13.20
CA LEU A 65 -2.57 7.91 12.50
C LEU A 65 -2.05 7.70 11.07
N ILE A 66 -1.79 8.78 10.32
CA ILE A 66 -1.25 8.69 8.95
C ILE A 66 0.19 8.15 8.97
N TYR A 67 1.02 8.58 9.93
CA TYR A 67 2.37 8.03 10.09
C TYR A 67 2.34 6.54 10.41
N ILE A 68 1.45 6.11 11.32
CA ILE A 68 1.27 4.69 11.66
C ILE A 68 0.81 3.89 10.44
N SER A 69 -0.13 4.40 9.63
CA SER A 69 -0.56 3.70 8.41
C SER A 69 0.56 3.59 7.38
N GLY A 70 1.40 4.62 7.24
CA GLY A 70 2.59 4.55 6.40
C GLY A 70 3.56 3.45 6.84
N VAL A 71 3.86 3.35 8.15
CA VAL A 71 4.72 2.29 8.70
C VAL A 71 4.12 0.89 8.48
N VAL A 72 2.81 0.74 8.70
CA VAL A 72 2.11 -0.54 8.47
C VAL A 72 2.16 -0.95 7.00
N GLU A 73 2.06 -0.01 6.05
CA GLU A 73 2.21 -0.31 4.62
C GLU A 73 3.63 -0.76 4.24
N VAL A 74 4.67 -0.21 4.89
CA VAL A 74 6.05 -0.74 4.73
C VAL A 74 6.16 -2.17 5.26
N LEU A 75 5.56 -2.47 6.42
CA LEU A 75 5.53 -3.82 6.96
C LEU A 75 4.80 -4.80 6.02
N PHE A 76 3.71 -4.37 5.38
CA PHE A 76 3.03 -5.18 4.38
C PHE A 76 3.87 -5.40 3.12
N ALA A 77 4.63 -4.40 2.66
CA ALA A 77 5.55 -4.56 1.53
C ALA A 77 6.58 -5.68 1.81
N ILE A 78 7.17 -5.66 3.03
CA ILE A 78 8.11 -6.69 3.48
C ILE A 78 7.40 -8.05 3.61
N ALA A 79 6.20 -8.10 4.19
CA ALA A 79 5.43 -9.32 4.37
C ALA A 79 5.06 -9.98 3.02
N VAL A 80 4.66 -9.20 2.01
CA VAL A 80 4.35 -9.70 0.65
C VAL A 80 5.59 -10.34 0.00
N LEU A 81 6.77 -9.78 0.23
CA LEU A 81 8.02 -10.30 -0.32
C LEU A 81 8.52 -11.54 0.45
N ALA A 82 8.40 -11.53 1.78
CA ALA A 82 8.89 -12.59 2.65
C ALA A 82 7.98 -13.83 2.69
N MET A 83 6.65 -13.67 2.57
CA MET A 83 5.72 -14.80 2.69
C MET A 83 5.46 -15.50 1.35
N PRO A 84 5.62 -16.84 1.27
CA PRO A 84 5.28 -17.62 0.08
C PRO A 84 3.77 -17.70 -0.21
N SER A 85 2.90 -17.45 0.78
CA SER A 85 1.43 -17.53 0.64
C SER A 85 0.80 -16.13 0.52
N PRO A 86 0.47 -15.66 -0.71
CA PRO A 86 -0.09 -14.33 -0.90
C PRO A 86 -1.52 -14.18 -0.32
N PHE A 87 -2.21 -15.30 -0.07
CA PHE A 87 -3.59 -15.30 0.44
C PHE A 87 -3.70 -14.73 1.85
N HIS A 88 -2.84 -15.16 2.77
CA HIS A 88 -2.86 -14.68 4.17
C HIS A 88 -2.50 -13.19 4.25
N VAL A 89 -1.50 -12.77 3.48
CA VAL A 89 -1.08 -11.36 3.43
C VAL A 89 -2.22 -10.50 2.88
N GLY A 90 -2.90 -10.95 1.82
CA GLY A 90 -4.09 -10.28 1.28
C GLY A 90 -5.22 -10.15 2.31
N LEU A 91 -5.52 -11.20 3.07
CA LEU A 91 -6.55 -11.18 4.11
C LEU A 91 -6.20 -10.19 5.23
N CYS A 92 -4.93 -10.17 5.66
CA CYS A 92 -4.44 -9.21 6.67
C CYS A 92 -4.54 -7.76 6.19
N ILE A 93 -4.23 -7.48 4.92
CA ILE A 93 -4.34 -6.14 4.33
C ILE A 93 -5.81 -5.68 4.28
N ILE A 94 -6.72 -6.56 3.84
CA ILE A 94 -8.17 -6.24 3.77
C ILE A 94 -8.72 -6.00 5.18
N GLY A 95 -8.36 -6.84 6.15
CA GLY A 95 -8.74 -6.70 7.55
C GLY A 95 -8.26 -5.38 8.15
N TYR A 96 -6.99 -5.04 7.97
CA TYR A 96 -6.42 -3.79 8.44
C TYR A 96 -7.12 -2.56 7.85
N ARG A 97 -7.36 -2.54 6.53
CA ARG A 97 -8.06 -1.43 5.87
C ARG A 97 -9.51 -1.28 6.34
N ARG A 98 -10.22 -2.38 6.54
CA ARG A 98 -11.58 -2.37 7.11
C ARG A 98 -11.59 -1.81 8.52
N LEU A 99 -10.65 -2.23 9.38
CA LEU A 99 -10.55 -1.78 10.77
C LEU A 99 -10.26 -0.27 10.86
N SER A 100 -9.30 0.21 10.06
CA SER A 100 -8.94 1.63 9.99
C SER A 100 -10.12 2.50 9.52
N PHE A 101 -10.93 2.03 8.58
CA PHE A 101 -12.11 2.75 8.09
C PHE A 101 -13.31 2.70 9.04
N GLN A 102 -13.47 1.61 9.80
CA GLN A 102 -14.55 1.47 10.79
C GLN A 102 -14.33 2.39 11.99
N HIS A 103 -13.07 2.56 12.43
CA HIS A 103 -12.75 3.49 13.52
C HIS A 103 -13.07 4.95 13.19
N LEU A 104 -13.17 5.30 11.90
CA LEU A 104 -13.54 6.62 11.40
C LEU A 104 -15.06 6.81 11.20
N ARG A 105 -15.87 5.75 11.36
CA ARG A 105 -17.31 5.71 11.07
C ARG A 105 -18.23 5.57 12.28
N CYS A 106 -17.71 5.58 13.52
CA CYS A 106 -18.60 5.56 14.68
C CYS A 106 -19.31 6.91 14.86
N PRO A 107 -20.61 6.90 15.21
CA PRO A 107 -21.53 8.05 15.15
C PRO A 107 -21.16 9.21 16.09
#